data_AF-A0A926Y629-F1
#
_entry.id   AF-A0A926Y629-F1
#
_cell.length_a   1.000
_cell.length_b   1.000
_cell.length_c   1.000
_cell.angle_alpha   90.00
_cell.angle_beta   90.00
_cell.angle_gamma   90.00
#
_symmetry.space_group_name_H-M   'P 1'
#
loop_
_entity.id
_entity.type
_entity.pdbx_description
1 polymer ?
#
loop_
_entity_poly.entity_id
_entity_poly.type
_entity_poly.pdbx_seq_one_letter_code
_entity_poly.pdbx_strand_id
1 'polypeptide(L)'
;MSERKSTRQRLVQAALQLFAAQGVTETTTRQIAELADVNEVTLFRQFGSKHGLLLAVIEEAEVFTQLGEDLGQQANQIQGFAPALQAYAEGYLKAVEQIPEFVRSLVGEAGQYPIENQQAIGRGLAQIHRYTIQYLAAVISQEQQQSKLPAVKLASLLNTLLLGYAVIEFTTKFHELWPDREAFIADLVELFISPERTHAQSAERGSSLAIVEPDGTRQGGEIVDLPAPLVRLILQAARKSGLQEYALVYVLFGSGLRPNEVANLQRSQSIYDNHQHLLQVTQGAIRQVPLNQWIMGYRYGSYTRNPLTQWIKTRKDDLPAIFINKVGRPMSEVELRLRWQEIVAGIATPSGNPPAIEQAQQTWCVEMLMRGINLEALSIITGCDREQLQPYVRRSQQKVALEQAIRLDRHPVSKIDSPGG
;
A
#
# COMPACT_ATOMS: atom_id res chain seq x y z
N MET A 1 -25.77 -38.22 29.65
CA MET A 1 -26.90 -38.15 28.69
C MET A 1 -26.48 -37.20 27.58
N SER A 2 -26.35 -37.66 26.34
CA SER A 2 -26.00 -36.80 25.20
C SER A 2 -27.22 -35.94 24.85
N GLU A 3 -27.13 -34.62 25.00
CA GLU A 3 -28.16 -33.69 24.53
C GLU A 3 -28.36 -33.90 23.03
N ARG A 4 -29.59 -34.24 22.61
CA ARG A 4 -29.95 -34.33 21.19
C ARG A 4 -29.82 -32.93 20.58
N LYS A 5 -28.85 -32.75 19.67
CA LYS A 5 -28.70 -31.50 18.90
C LYS A 5 -30.02 -31.11 18.24
N SER A 6 -30.40 -29.85 18.37
CA SER A 6 -31.63 -29.34 17.76
C SER A 6 -31.56 -29.47 16.23
N THR A 7 -32.71 -29.51 15.56
CA THR A 7 -32.76 -29.52 14.09
C THR A 7 -31.98 -28.36 13.47
N ARG A 8 -32.05 -27.18 14.11
CA ARG A 8 -31.32 -26.00 13.69
C ARG A 8 -29.80 -26.21 13.76
N GLN A 9 -29.30 -26.76 14.88
CA GLN A 9 -27.88 -27.08 15.05
C GLN A 9 -27.39 -28.15 14.06
N ARG A 10 -28.20 -29.17 13.77
CA ARG A 10 -27.85 -30.19 12.77
C ARG A 10 -27.67 -29.57 11.38
N LEU A 11 -28.57 -28.67 10.98
CA LEU A 11 -28.48 -27.96 9.71
C LEU A 11 -27.25 -27.04 9.63
N VAL A 12 -26.95 -26.30 10.70
CA VAL A 12 -25.73 -25.46 10.77
C VAL A 12 -24.48 -26.31 10.68
N GLN A 13 -24.41 -27.44 11.40
CA GLN A 13 -23.26 -28.35 11.36
C GLN A 13 -23.08 -28.99 9.98
N ALA A 14 -24.17 -29.47 9.36
CA ALA A 14 -24.13 -30.04 8.01
C ALA A 14 -23.69 -29.00 6.96
N ALA A 15 -24.19 -27.76 7.08
CA ALA A 15 -23.78 -26.67 6.21
C ALA A 15 -22.30 -26.34 6.37
N LEU A 16 -21.80 -26.21 7.60
CA LEU A 16 -20.39 -25.97 7.88
C LEU A 16 -19.50 -27.07 7.28
N GLN A 17 -19.88 -28.34 7.44
CA GLN A 17 -19.13 -29.47 6.87
C GLN A 17 -19.06 -29.43 5.34
N LEU A 18 -20.19 -29.16 4.68
CA LEU A 18 -20.22 -29.08 3.22
C LEU A 18 -19.52 -27.84 2.69
N PHE A 19 -19.70 -26.68 3.33
CA PHE A 19 -19.00 -25.45 2.95
C PHE A 19 -17.48 -25.58 3.12
N ALA A 20 -17.02 -26.27 4.16
CA ALA A 20 -15.60 -26.59 4.35
C ALA A 20 -15.04 -27.50 3.26
N ALA A 21 -15.83 -28.49 2.82
CA ALA A 21 -15.38 -29.51 1.87
C ALA A 21 -15.38 -29.05 0.40
N GLN A 22 -16.34 -28.22 -0.01
CA GLN A 22 -16.57 -27.88 -1.42
C GLN A 22 -16.93 -26.39 -1.64
N GLY A 23 -16.89 -25.55 -0.61
CA GLY A 23 -17.21 -24.13 -0.72
C GLY A 23 -18.71 -23.83 -0.64
N VAL A 24 -19.06 -22.55 -0.52
CA VAL A 24 -20.46 -22.10 -0.38
C VAL A 24 -21.22 -22.26 -1.68
N THR A 25 -20.59 -21.92 -2.79
CA THR A 25 -21.23 -21.83 -4.11
C THR A 25 -21.66 -23.20 -4.63
N GLU A 26 -20.75 -24.18 -4.61
CA GLU A 26 -21.02 -25.56 -5.05
C GLU A 26 -21.93 -26.33 -4.08
N THR A 27 -22.13 -25.86 -2.85
CA THR A 27 -23.02 -26.51 -1.90
C THR A 27 -24.49 -26.17 -2.16
N THR A 28 -25.32 -27.20 -2.30
CA THR A 28 -26.79 -27.06 -2.47
C THR A 28 -27.55 -27.23 -1.17
N THR A 29 -28.72 -26.58 -1.04
CA THR A 29 -29.61 -26.73 0.12
C THR A 29 -30.09 -28.17 0.32
N ARG A 30 -30.25 -28.91 -0.78
CA ARG A 30 -30.60 -30.33 -0.77
C ARG A 30 -29.53 -31.19 -0.11
N GLN A 31 -28.26 -31.03 -0.49
CA GLN A 31 -27.14 -31.75 0.13
C GLN A 31 -27.07 -31.49 1.65
N ILE A 32 -27.28 -30.22 2.05
CA ILE A 32 -27.27 -29.85 3.47
C ILE A 32 -28.41 -30.52 4.22
N ALA A 33 -29.63 -30.49 3.68
CA ALA A 33 -30.80 -31.10 4.31
C ALA A 33 -30.65 -32.63 4.43
N GLU A 34 -30.11 -33.28 3.39
CA GLU A 34 -29.81 -34.70 3.38
C GLU A 34 -28.77 -35.08 4.43
N LEU A 35 -27.64 -34.35 4.50
CA LEU A 35 -26.61 -34.58 5.51
C LEU A 35 -27.11 -34.32 6.94
N ALA A 36 -28.00 -33.34 7.12
CA ALA A 36 -28.62 -33.04 8.40
C ALA A 36 -29.74 -34.02 8.79
N ASP A 37 -30.12 -34.96 7.92
CA ASP A 37 -31.26 -35.89 8.07
C ASP A 37 -32.58 -35.15 8.35
N VAL A 38 -32.93 -34.23 7.44
CA VAL A 38 -34.19 -33.47 7.46
C VAL A 38 -34.72 -33.22 6.06
N ASN A 39 -36.01 -32.90 5.95
CA ASN A 39 -36.58 -32.43 4.68
C ASN A 39 -36.07 -31.00 4.36
N GLU A 40 -35.71 -30.74 3.10
CA GLU A 40 -35.22 -29.44 2.61
C GLU A 40 -36.17 -28.26 2.93
N VAL A 41 -37.48 -28.49 2.95
CA VAL A 41 -38.47 -27.48 3.36
C VAL A 41 -38.21 -27.00 4.80
N THR A 42 -37.66 -27.85 5.67
CA THR A 42 -37.30 -27.51 7.05
C THR A 42 -36.16 -26.49 7.10
N LEU A 43 -35.19 -26.61 6.17
CA LEU A 43 -34.10 -25.63 6.02
C LEU A 43 -34.67 -24.27 5.64
N PHE A 44 -35.53 -24.21 4.62
CA PHE A 44 -36.18 -22.96 4.21
C PHE A 44 -37.04 -22.35 5.32
N ARG A 45 -37.75 -23.16 6.11
CA ARG A 45 -38.54 -22.67 7.25
C ARG A 45 -37.68 -22.07 8.36
N GLN A 46 -36.49 -22.61 8.59
CA GLN A 46 -35.59 -22.15 9.67
C GLN A 46 -34.73 -20.95 9.26
N PHE A 47 -34.27 -20.92 8.00
CA PHE A 47 -33.24 -19.99 7.55
C PHE A 47 -33.63 -19.14 6.34
N GLY A 48 -34.75 -19.44 5.69
CA GLY A 48 -35.25 -18.72 4.52
C GLY A 48 -34.49 -19.01 3.21
N SER A 49 -33.16 -19.11 3.25
CA SER A 49 -32.32 -19.37 2.07
C SER A 49 -30.98 -20.00 2.43
N LYS A 50 -30.20 -20.45 1.42
CA LYS A 50 -28.80 -20.87 1.60
C LYS A 50 -27.95 -19.76 2.25
N HIS A 51 -28.17 -18.51 1.86
CA HIS A 51 -27.45 -17.36 2.41
C HIS A 51 -27.87 -17.06 3.86
N GLY A 52 -29.14 -17.23 4.21
CA GLY A 52 -29.59 -17.15 5.61
C GLY A 52 -28.98 -18.24 6.49
N LEU A 53 -28.75 -19.44 5.93
CA LEU A 53 -28.02 -20.50 6.61
C LEU A 53 -26.52 -20.20 6.71
N LEU A 54 -25.90 -19.66 5.66
CA LEU A 54 -24.51 -19.19 5.71
C LEU A 54 -24.31 -18.12 6.79
N LEU A 55 -25.26 -17.19 6.93
CA LEU A 55 -25.24 -16.19 7.99
C LEU A 55 -25.21 -16.85 9.37
N ALA A 56 -26.11 -17.82 9.60
CA ALA A 56 -26.12 -18.59 10.85
C ALA A 56 -24.82 -19.37 11.06
N VAL A 57 -24.25 -19.97 10.01
CA VAL A 57 -22.94 -20.64 10.11
C VAL A 57 -21.86 -19.66 10.54
N ILE A 58 -21.78 -18.46 9.97
CA ILE A 58 -20.74 -17.49 10.35
C ILE A 58 -20.92 -16.98 11.78
N GLU A 59 -22.17 -16.75 12.21
CA GLU A 59 -22.47 -16.22 13.54
C GLU A 59 -22.38 -17.27 14.66
N GLU A 60 -22.57 -18.55 14.32
CA GLU A 60 -22.66 -19.64 15.31
C GLU A 60 -21.56 -20.68 15.20
N ALA A 61 -20.76 -20.67 14.13
CA ALA A 61 -19.66 -21.61 14.01
C ALA A 61 -18.65 -21.32 15.13
N GLU A 62 -18.54 -22.31 16.01
CA GLU A 62 -17.50 -22.39 17.03
C GLU A 62 -16.09 -22.31 16.42
N VAL A 63 -15.93 -22.59 15.12
CA VAL A 63 -14.65 -22.53 14.39
C VAL A 63 -13.95 -21.18 14.58
N PHE A 64 -14.68 -20.06 14.56
CA PHE A 64 -14.08 -18.73 14.74
C PHE A 64 -13.76 -18.41 16.20
N THR A 65 -14.40 -19.10 17.14
CA THR A 65 -14.21 -18.94 18.59
C THR A 65 -13.09 -19.86 19.09
N GLN A 66 -13.09 -21.14 18.68
CA GLN A 66 -12.07 -22.15 18.99
C GLN A 66 -10.69 -21.73 18.48
N LEU A 67 -10.60 -21.16 17.28
CA LEU A 67 -9.33 -20.64 16.80
C LEU A 67 -8.76 -19.57 17.75
N GLY A 68 -9.60 -18.65 18.24
CA GLY A 68 -9.19 -17.63 19.21
C GLY A 68 -8.83 -18.19 20.58
N GLU A 69 -9.54 -19.22 21.05
CA GLU A 69 -9.30 -19.87 22.34
C GLU A 69 -8.05 -20.75 22.34
N ASP A 70 -7.83 -21.54 21.30
CA ASP A 70 -6.64 -22.40 21.14
C ASP A 70 -5.36 -21.56 21.11
N LEU A 71 -5.40 -20.42 20.38
CA LEU A 71 -4.30 -19.45 20.34
C LEU A 71 -4.09 -18.78 21.72
N GLY A 72 -5.17 -18.49 22.44
CA GLY A 72 -5.11 -17.92 23.80
C GLY A 72 -4.52 -18.86 24.85
N GLN A 73 -4.79 -20.17 24.77
CA GLN A 73 -4.25 -21.15 25.73
C GLN A 73 -2.73 -21.38 25.54
N GLN A 74 -2.24 -21.29 24.31
CA GLN A 74 -0.81 -21.40 24.01
C GLN A 74 0.02 -20.23 24.57
N ALA A 75 -0.59 -19.06 24.78
CA ALA A 75 0.06 -17.85 25.30
C ALA A 75 0.68 -18.02 26.69
N ASN A 76 0.15 -18.92 27.53
CA ASN A 76 0.63 -19.11 28.90
C ASN A 76 1.83 -20.07 28.99
N GLN A 77 2.21 -20.72 27.89
CA GLN A 77 3.21 -21.79 27.89
C GLN A 77 4.47 -21.45 27.06
N ILE A 78 4.41 -20.44 26.20
CA ILE A 78 5.50 -20.05 25.30
C ILE A 78 6.21 -18.84 25.86
N GLN A 79 7.51 -18.99 26.12
CA GLN A 79 8.40 -17.88 26.48
C GLN A 79 9.06 -17.34 25.21
N GLY A 80 9.22 -16.02 25.12
CA GLY A 80 9.77 -15.33 23.96
C GLY A 80 8.70 -14.76 23.03
N PHE A 81 8.88 -13.50 22.64
CA PHE A 81 8.05 -12.86 21.61
C PHE A 81 8.15 -13.55 20.24
N ALA A 82 9.37 -13.95 19.84
CA ALA A 82 9.60 -14.61 18.54
C ALA A 82 8.94 -16.00 18.45
N PRO A 83 9.15 -16.92 19.43
CA PRO A 83 8.48 -18.22 19.42
C PRO A 83 6.94 -18.10 19.51
N ALA A 84 6.43 -17.08 20.21
CA ALA A 84 5.00 -16.81 20.27
C ALA A 84 4.42 -16.44 18.90
N LEU A 85 5.07 -15.53 18.16
CA LEU A 85 4.66 -15.19 16.79
C LEU A 85 4.73 -16.39 15.86
N GLN A 86 5.77 -17.21 15.97
CA GLN A 86 5.92 -18.42 15.17
C GLN A 86 4.78 -19.42 15.45
N ALA A 87 4.52 -19.73 16.72
CA ALA A 87 3.45 -20.66 17.10
C ALA A 87 2.07 -20.15 16.66
N TYR A 88 1.83 -18.84 16.77
CA TYR A 88 0.61 -18.22 16.25
C TYR A 88 0.48 -18.42 14.74
N ALA A 89 1.52 -18.11 13.97
CA ALA A 89 1.52 -18.24 12.51
C ALA A 89 1.27 -19.69 12.08
N GLU A 90 1.93 -20.66 12.73
CA GLU A 90 1.74 -22.08 12.47
C GLU A 90 0.30 -22.53 12.79
N GLY A 91 -0.22 -22.14 13.95
CA GLY A 91 -1.59 -22.47 14.37
C GLY A 91 -2.64 -21.88 13.44
N TYR A 92 -2.48 -20.61 13.05
CA TYR A 92 -3.36 -19.94 12.12
C TYR A 92 -3.41 -20.66 10.76
N LEU A 93 -2.24 -20.88 10.13
CA LEU A 93 -2.19 -21.51 8.82
C LEU A 93 -2.76 -22.93 8.86
N LYS A 94 -2.45 -23.70 9.91
CA LYS A 94 -3.01 -25.05 10.11
C LYS A 94 -4.54 -25.05 10.19
N ALA A 95 -5.12 -24.06 10.86
CA ALA A 95 -6.57 -23.95 10.99
C ALA A 95 -7.24 -23.59 9.67
N VAL A 96 -6.68 -22.64 8.94
CA VAL A 96 -7.21 -22.21 7.63
C VAL A 96 -7.07 -23.34 6.59
N GLU A 97 -5.99 -24.13 6.66
CA GLU A 97 -5.78 -25.34 5.84
C GLU A 97 -6.85 -26.44 6.04
N GLN A 98 -7.60 -26.42 7.15
CA GLN A 98 -8.71 -27.38 7.34
C GLN A 98 -9.96 -27.02 6.54
N ILE A 99 -10.05 -25.78 6.03
CA ILE A 99 -11.24 -25.23 5.38
C ILE A 99 -10.92 -24.43 4.10
N PRO A 100 -10.05 -24.92 3.19
CA PRO A 100 -9.53 -24.11 2.09
C PRO A 100 -10.62 -23.68 1.12
N GLU A 101 -11.58 -24.57 0.80
CA GLU A 101 -12.68 -24.25 -0.13
C GLU A 101 -13.64 -23.22 0.45
N PHE A 102 -13.87 -23.25 1.77
CA PHE A 102 -14.66 -22.21 2.43
C PHE A 102 -13.96 -20.86 2.35
N VAL A 103 -12.66 -20.81 2.65
CA VAL A 103 -11.87 -19.58 2.61
C VAL A 103 -11.83 -19.00 1.20
N ARG A 104 -11.61 -19.83 0.17
CA ARG A 104 -11.66 -19.40 -1.24
C ARG A 104 -13.00 -18.83 -1.63
N SER A 105 -14.08 -19.50 -1.24
CA SER A 105 -15.44 -19.06 -1.54
C SER A 105 -15.78 -17.74 -0.83
N LEU A 106 -15.28 -17.53 0.39
CA LEU A 106 -15.42 -16.25 1.09
C LEU A 106 -14.57 -15.14 0.45
N VAL A 107 -13.33 -15.41 0.07
CA VAL A 107 -12.41 -14.39 -0.48
C VAL A 107 -12.78 -14.02 -1.92
N GLY A 108 -13.08 -15.01 -2.76
CA GLY A 108 -13.32 -14.83 -4.20
C GLY A 108 -14.74 -14.37 -4.55
N GLU A 109 -15.73 -14.71 -3.72
CA GLU A 109 -17.14 -14.57 -4.10
C GLU A 109 -17.97 -13.76 -3.10
N ALA A 110 -17.41 -13.27 -1.99
CA ALA A 110 -18.18 -12.51 -1.00
C ALA A 110 -18.87 -11.27 -1.58
N GLY A 111 -18.31 -10.65 -2.62
CA GLY A 111 -18.95 -9.53 -3.32
C GLY A 111 -20.29 -9.87 -3.96
N GLN A 112 -20.59 -11.16 -4.18
CA GLN A 112 -21.84 -11.65 -4.75
C GLN A 112 -22.86 -12.05 -3.66
N TYR A 113 -22.43 -12.20 -2.40
CA TYR A 113 -23.34 -12.52 -1.30
C TYR A 113 -24.20 -11.32 -0.91
N PRO A 114 -25.39 -11.56 -0.32
CA PRO A 114 -26.18 -10.50 0.29
C PRO A 114 -25.36 -9.67 1.32
N ILE A 115 -25.73 -8.40 1.47
CA ILE A 115 -24.99 -7.46 2.32
C ILE A 115 -24.93 -7.93 3.78
N GLU A 116 -25.96 -8.62 4.26
CA GLU A 116 -26.03 -9.18 5.61
C GLU A 116 -24.94 -10.24 5.84
N ASN A 117 -24.69 -11.09 4.84
CA ASN A 117 -23.61 -12.07 4.87
C ASN A 117 -22.25 -11.39 4.82
N GLN A 118 -22.07 -10.39 3.97
CA GLN A 118 -20.82 -9.61 3.90
C GLN A 118 -20.49 -8.96 5.25
N GLN A 119 -21.50 -8.36 5.89
CA GLN A 119 -21.35 -7.77 7.22
C GLN A 119 -21.04 -8.83 8.29
N ALA A 120 -21.67 -10.00 8.22
CA ALA A 120 -21.39 -11.08 9.16
C ALA A 120 -19.97 -11.63 9.02
N ILE A 121 -19.46 -11.77 7.79
CA ILE A 121 -18.06 -12.11 7.54
C ILE A 121 -17.15 -11.05 8.19
N GLY A 122 -17.44 -9.77 7.98
CA GLY A 122 -16.71 -8.67 8.61
C GLY A 122 -16.72 -8.73 10.14
N ARG A 123 -17.87 -9.05 10.76
CA ARG A 123 -17.99 -9.24 12.21
C ARG A 123 -17.19 -10.44 12.71
N GLY A 124 -17.24 -11.57 12.00
CA GLY A 124 -16.47 -12.77 12.33
C GLY A 124 -14.96 -12.52 12.28
N LEU A 125 -14.48 -11.86 11.22
CA LEU A 125 -13.08 -11.46 11.10
C LEU A 125 -12.66 -10.48 12.21
N ALA A 126 -13.51 -9.53 12.56
CA ALA A 126 -13.27 -8.62 13.68
C ALA A 126 -13.20 -9.34 15.03
N GLN A 127 -13.96 -10.42 15.22
CA GLN A 127 -13.87 -11.26 16.42
C GLN A 127 -12.51 -11.98 16.53
N ILE A 128 -12.07 -12.64 15.45
CA ILE A 128 -10.75 -13.30 15.39
C ILE A 128 -9.63 -12.29 15.63
N HIS A 129 -9.76 -11.11 15.02
CA HIS A 129 -8.81 -10.00 15.21
C HIS A 129 -8.71 -9.57 16.67
N ARG A 130 -9.84 -9.45 17.39
CA ARG A 130 -9.85 -9.15 18.83
C ARG A 130 -9.10 -10.19 19.67
N TYR A 131 -9.28 -11.48 19.39
CA TYR A 131 -8.52 -12.53 20.08
C TYR A 131 -7.02 -12.42 19.81
N THR A 132 -6.65 -12.14 18.57
CA THR A 132 -5.25 -11.94 18.17
C THR A 132 -4.62 -10.75 18.89
N ILE A 133 -5.36 -9.64 19.04
CA ILE A 133 -4.90 -8.48 19.82
C ILE A 133 -4.65 -8.87 21.27
N GLN A 134 -5.58 -9.58 21.89
CA GLN A 134 -5.46 -10.00 23.29
C GLN A 134 -4.24 -10.92 23.48
N TYR A 135 -4.06 -11.88 22.59
CA TYR A 135 -2.90 -12.76 22.55
C TYR A 135 -1.59 -11.97 22.49
N LEU A 136 -1.43 -11.12 21.48
CA LEU A 136 -0.20 -10.34 21.28
C LEU A 136 0.04 -9.34 22.41
N ALA A 137 -1.02 -8.72 22.95
CA ALA A 137 -0.89 -7.82 24.09
C ALA A 137 -0.40 -8.55 25.34
N ALA A 138 -0.84 -9.78 25.60
CA ALA A 138 -0.35 -10.60 26.69
C ALA A 138 1.14 -10.92 26.53
N VAL A 139 1.55 -11.38 25.35
CA VAL A 139 2.96 -11.71 25.04
C VAL A 139 3.86 -10.47 25.17
N ILE A 140 3.45 -9.34 24.60
CA ILE A 140 4.23 -8.08 24.67
C ILE A 140 4.37 -7.58 26.12
N SER A 141 3.33 -7.74 26.94
CA SER A 141 3.33 -7.27 28.33
C SER A 141 4.24 -8.09 29.24
N GLN A 142 4.43 -9.39 28.93
CA GLN A 142 5.24 -10.29 29.75
C GLN A 142 6.75 -10.06 29.61
N GLU A 143 7.23 -9.55 28.47
CA GLU A 143 8.66 -9.61 28.15
C GLU A 143 9.44 -8.29 28.32
N GLN A 144 8.81 -7.19 28.79
CA GLN A 144 9.42 -5.84 28.84
C GLN A 144 10.05 -5.37 27.50
N GLN A 145 9.81 -6.09 26.41
CA GLN A 145 10.42 -5.88 25.11
C GLN A 145 9.54 -4.96 24.27
N GLN A 146 10.11 -3.88 23.77
CA GLN A 146 9.38 -2.82 23.11
C GLN A 146 9.08 -3.24 21.66
N SER A 147 7.94 -3.89 21.44
CA SER A 147 7.42 -4.10 20.07
C SER A 147 7.33 -2.74 19.35
N LYS A 148 7.85 -2.66 18.12
CA LYS A 148 7.82 -1.44 17.30
C LYS A 148 6.38 -0.95 17.03
N LEU A 149 5.40 -1.84 17.14
CA LEU A 149 4.01 -1.58 16.82
C LEU A 149 3.09 -1.91 18.00
N PRO A 150 2.02 -1.12 18.23
CA PRO A 150 0.95 -1.52 19.13
C PRO A 150 0.36 -2.87 18.73
N ALA A 151 -0.02 -3.70 19.71
CA ALA A 151 -0.60 -5.04 19.51
C ALA A 151 -1.72 -5.06 18.46
N VAL A 152 -2.55 -4.00 18.42
CA VAL A 152 -3.60 -3.81 17.41
C VAL A 152 -3.06 -3.80 15.98
N LYS A 153 -2.02 -3.01 15.72
CA LYS A 153 -1.43 -2.92 14.37
C LYS A 153 -0.70 -4.20 14.00
N LEU A 154 -0.05 -4.84 14.99
CA LEU A 154 0.64 -6.10 14.78
C LEU A 154 -0.35 -7.21 14.41
N ALA A 155 -1.44 -7.35 15.17
CA ALA A 155 -2.53 -8.28 14.87
C ALA A 155 -3.10 -8.08 13.45
N SER A 156 -3.32 -6.82 13.04
CA SER A 156 -3.82 -6.52 11.69
C SER A 156 -2.86 -6.99 10.60
N LEU A 157 -1.57 -6.67 10.73
CA LEU A 157 -0.57 -7.03 9.73
C LEU A 157 -0.36 -8.55 9.69
N LEU A 158 -0.22 -9.17 10.86
CA LEU A 158 0.01 -10.61 11.01
C LEU A 158 -1.12 -11.40 10.34
N ASN A 159 -2.38 -11.14 10.68
CA ASN A 159 -3.52 -11.87 10.12
C ASN A 159 -3.68 -11.63 8.62
N THR A 160 -3.36 -10.42 8.14
CA THR A 160 -3.46 -10.09 6.71
C THR A 160 -2.39 -10.84 5.91
N LEU A 161 -1.14 -10.88 6.40
CA LEU A 161 -0.04 -11.59 5.74
C LEU A 161 -0.28 -13.10 5.73
N LEU A 162 -0.72 -13.67 6.85
CA LEU A 162 -1.03 -15.09 6.96
C LEU A 162 -2.21 -15.48 6.06
N LEU A 163 -3.29 -14.69 6.04
CA LEU A 163 -4.42 -14.95 5.15
C LEU A 163 -4.00 -14.84 3.68
N GLY A 164 -3.20 -13.84 3.33
CA GLY A 164 -2.68 -13.68 1.97
C GLY A 164 -1.85 -14.87 1.52
N TYR A 165 -0.92 -15.33 2.36
CA TYR A 165 -0.14 -16.53 2.11
C TYR A 165 -1.03 -17.77 1.93
N ALA A 166 -1.97 -18.01 2.86
CA ALA A 166 -2.89 -19.13 2.77
C ALA A 166 -3.74 -19.11 1.48
N VAL A 167 -4.25 -17.94 1.09
CA VAL A 167 -5.02 -17.80 -0.17
C VAL A 167 -4.15 -18.11 -1.38
N ILE A 168 -2.90 -17.67 -1.41
CA ILE A 168 -1.97 -17.97 -2.51
C ILE A 168 -1.69 -19.48 -2.58
N GLU A 169 -1.39 -20.11 -1.45
CA GLU A 169 -1.16 -21.56 -1.33
C GLU A 169 -2.37 -22.38 -1.76
N PHE A 170 -3.57 -21.98 -1.36
CA PHE A 170 -4.76 -22.66 -1.84
C PHE A 170 -4.90 -22.43 -3.34
N THR A 171 -4.72 -21.18 -3.81
CA THR A 171 -5.12 -20.81 -5.16
C THR A 171 -4.20 -21.25 -6.27
N THR A 172 -2.93 -21.40 -5.96
CA THR A 172 -1.89 -21.70 -6.94
C THR A 172 -1.32 -23.09 -6.68
N LYS A 173 -1.02 -23.84 -7.74
CA LYS A 173 -0.28 -25.10 -7.60
C LYS A 173 1.24 -24.89 -7.50
N PHE A 174 1.70 -23.69 -7.87
CA PHE A 174 3.10 -23.28 -7.92
C PHE A 174 3.19 -21.76 -7.77
N HIS A 175 4.09 -21.30 -6.90
CA HIS A 175 4.53 -19.91 -6.82
C HIS A 175 6.00 -19.86 -6.41
N GLU A 176 6.72 -18.79 -6.76
CA GLU A 176 8.13 -18.58 -6.40
C GLU A 176 8.33 -17.51 -5.31
N LEU A 177 7.26 -17.17 -4.57
CA LEU A 177 7.30 -16.11 -3.56
C LEU A 177 8.14 -16.50 -2.32
N TRP A 178 8.00 -17.75 -1.88
CA TRP A 178 8.81 -18.36 -0.82
C TRP A 178 9.14 -19.81 -1.21
N PRO A 179 10.30 -20.33 -0.78
CA PRO A 179 10.68 -21.71 -1.05
C PRO A 179 9.77 -22.71 -0.34
N ASP A 180 9.32 -22.39 0.88
CA ASP A 180 8.37 -23.18 1.66
C ASP A 180 7.69 -22.32 2.75
N ARG A 181 6.74 -22.96 3.46
CA ARG A 181 6.00 -22.36 4.58
C ARG A 181 6.90 -21.96 5.76
N GLU A 182 7.95 -22.72 6.04
CA GLU A 182 8.84 -22.45 7.16
C GLU A 182 9.63 -21.16 6.91
N ALA A 183 10.14 -20.97 5.69
CA ALA A 183 10.82 -19.75 5.27
C ALA A 183 9.89 -18.53 5.34
N PHE A 184 8.64 -18.65 4.88
CA PHE A 184 7.67 -17.56 5.01
C PHE A 184 7.41 -17.17 6.47
N ILE A 185 7.22 -18.15 7.36
CA ILE A 185 7.00 -17.89 8.78
C ILE A 185 8.26 -17.27 9.43
N ALA A 186 9.45 -17.73 9.06
CA ALA A 186 10.70 -17.18 9.55
C ALA A 186 10.85 -15.69 9.16
N ASP A 187 10.65 -15.35 7.89
CA ASP A 187 10.70 -13.97 7.39
C ASP A 187 9.61 -13.09 8.06
N LEU A 188 8.41 -13.65 8.25
CA LEU A 188 7.31 -12.98 8.93
C LEU A 188 7.65 -12.64 10.38
N VAL A 189 8.27 -13.59 11.09
CA VAL A 189 8.69 -13.42 12.49
C VAL A 189 9.84 -12.41 12.57
N GLU A 190 10.84 -12.52 11.69
CA GLU A 190 11.96 -11.56 11.58
C GLU A 190 11.46 -10.13 11.34
N LEU A 191 10.46 -9.95 10.47
CA LEU A 191 9.84 -8.65 10.18
C LEU A 191 9.31 -7.95 11.44
N PHE A 192 8.82 -8.71 12.42
CA PHE A 192 8.25 -8.19 13.66
C PHE A 192 9.22 -8.12 14.83
N ILE A 193 10.41 -8.73 14.71
CA ILE A 193 11.48 -8.65 15.70
C ILE A 193 12.41 -7.48 15.36
N SER A 194 12.88 -6.76 16.37
CA SER A 194 13.98 -5.81 16.16
C SER A 194 15.29 -6.59 16.22
N PRO A 195 16.28 -6.34 15.34
CA PRO A 195 17.61 -6.86 15.58
C PRO A 195 18.09 -6.32 16.94
N GLU A 196 18.27 -7.20 17.91
CA GLU A 196 18.92 -6.84 19.15
C GLU A 196 20.32 -6.32 18.84
N ARG A 197 20.76 -5.32 19.59
CA ARG A 197 22.11 -4.76 19.51
C ARG A 197 23.15 -5.84 19.83
N THR A 198 23.62 -6.58 18.83
CA THR A 198 24.86 -7.36 18.91
C THR A 198 26.05 -6.48 18.52
N HIS A 199 26.26 -5.34 19.18
CA HIS A 199 27.54 -4.62 19.15
C HIS A 199 27.68 -3.72 20.38
N ALA A 200 27.98 -4.33 21.52
CA ALA A 200 28.76 -3.68 22.57
C ALA A 200 30.14 -4.34 22.57
N GLN A 201 31.19 -3.51 22.52
CA GLN A 201 32.63 -3.85 22.59
C GLN A 201 33.32 -4.13 21.25
N SER A 202 33.49 -3.09 20.43
CA SER A 202 34.74 -2.85 19.70
C SER A 202 34.94 -1.34 19.51
N ALA A 203 35.81 -0.78 20.34
CA ALA A 203 36.56 0.45 20.12
C ALA A 203 35.80 1.74 19.74
N GLU A 204 35.62 2.60 20.75
CA GLU A 204 35.70 4.05 20.54
C GLU A 204 37.02 4.40 19.83
N ARG A 205 36.91 4.97 18.62
CA ARG A 205 37.63 6.18 18.19
C ARG A 205 37.28 6.50 16.72
N GLY A 206 36.55 7.59 16.52
CA GLY A 206 36.63 8.38 15.27
C GLY A 206 35.34 8.50 14.45
N SER A 207 34.72 9.68 14.59
CA SER A 207 33.80 10.35 13.64
C SER A 207 32.45 9.72 13.29
N SER A 208 31.44 10.22 14.00
CA SER A 208 30.06 10.52 13.56
C SER A 208 29.80 10.44 12.04
N LEU A 209 29.08 9.41 11.62
CA LEU A 209 28.32 9.36 10.36
C LEU A 209 27.05 8.54 10.62
N ALA A 210 25.90 9.20 10.70
CA ALA A 210 24.60 8.58 10.81
C ALA A 210 24.24 7.90 9.48
N ILE A 211 24.10 6.58 9.50
CA ILE A 211 23.56 5.80 8.39
C ILE A 211 22.03 5.85 8.51
N VAL A 212 21.42 6.62 7.62
CA VAL A 212 19.97 6.66 7.38
C VAL A 212 19.69 5.62 6.30
N GLU A 213 18.99 4.55 6.65
CA GLU A 213 18.47 3.53 5.73
C GLU A 213 17.01 3.82 5.35
N PRO A 214 16.56 3.34 4.17
CA PRO A 214 15.67 4.08 3.28
C PRO A 214 14.18 3.76 3.46
N ASP A 215 13.38 4.83 3.40
CA ASP A 215 11.93 4.82 3.55
C ASP A 215 11.25 4.33 2.25
N GLY A 216 10.93 3.04 2.21
CA GLY A 216 10.18 2.38 1.14
C GLY A 216 8.66 2.46 1.35
N THR A 217 8.06 3.56 0.89
CA THR A 217 6.67 3.68 0.38
C THR A 217 5.56 2.84 1.04
N ARG A 218 4.97 3.38 2.12
CA ARG A 218 3.53 3.19 2.42
C ARG A 218 2.75 4.45 1.97
N GLN A 219 2.33 4.51 0.71
CA GLN A 219 1.37 5.53 0.26
C GLN A 219 -0.07 5.08 0.50
N GLY A 220 -0.46 5.07 1.77
CA GLY A 220 -1.87 5.11 2.22
C GLY A 220 -2.18 6.42 2.97
N GLY A 221 -1.33 7.43 2.80
CA GLY A 221 -1.48 8.76 3.39
C GLY A 221 -2.31 9.69 2.50
N GLU A 222 -2.89 10.72 3.11
CA GLU A 222 -3.52 11.82 2.41
C GLU A 222 -2.55 12.43 1.36
N ILE A 223 -3.01 12.62 0.11
CA ILE A 223 -2.16 13.23 -0.93
C ILE A 223 -2.01 14.73 -0.62
N VAL A 224 -0.79 15.13 -0.30
CA VAL A 224 -0.45 16.52 0.03
C VAL A 224 0.41 17.10 -1.09
N ASP A 225 -0.24 17.47 -2.19
CA ASP A 225 0.42 18.15 -3.30
C ASP A 225 0.76 19.61 -2.99
N LEU A 226 1.78 20.16 -3.67
CA LEU A 226 2.29 21.49 -3.41
C LEU A 226 1.57 22.55 -4.28
N PRO A 227 1.27 23.75 -3.75
CA PRO A 227 0.71 24.82 -4.54
C PRO A 227 1.73 25.41 -5.52
N ALA A 228 1.26 25.92 -6.67
CA ALA A 228 2.12 26.41 -7.75
C ALA A 228 3.19 27.45 -7.32
N PRO A 229 2.89 28.44 -6.44
CA PRO A 229 3.92 29.38 -5.96
C PRO A 229 5.04 28.70 -5.19
N LEU A 230 4.74 27.64 -4.44
CA LEU A 230 5.72 26.90 -3.65
C LEU A 230 6.62 26.04 -4.53
N VAL A 231 6.04 25.35 -5.54
CA VAL A 231 6.82 24.62 -6.54
C VAL A 231 7.77 25.56 -7.29
N ARG A 232 7.30 26.75 -7.66
CA ARG A 232 8.14 27.78 -8.29
C ARG A 232 9.28 28.23 -7.37
N LEU A 233 9.01 28.43 -6.07
CA LEU A 233 10.02 28.81 -5.09
C LEU A 233 11.09 27.72 -4.94
N ILE A 234 10.70 26.44 -4.87
CA ILE A 234 11.62 25.30 -4.79
C ILE A 234 12.51 25.24 -6.05
N LEU A 235 11.93 25.37 -7.24
CA LEU A 235 12.70 25.39 -8.50
C LEU A 235 13.66 26.60 -8.59
N GLN A 236 13.30 27.75 -8.02
CA GLN A 236 14.17 28.92 -7.92
C GLN A 236 15.31 28.70 -6.92
N ALA A 237 15.03 28.10 -5.76
CA ALA A 237 16.06 27.74 -4.79
C ALA A 237 17.05 26.74 -5.39
N ALA A 238 16.56 25.69 -6.05
CA ALA A 238 17.38 24.70 -6.74
C ALA A 238 18.30 25.34 -7.80
N ARG A 239 17.77 26.28 -8.59
CA ARG A 239 18.54 27.04 -9.58
C ARG A 239 19.67 27.87 -8.95
N LYS A 240 19.46 28.42 -7.75
CA LYS A 240 20.50 29.15 -7.02
C LYS A 240 21.57 28.23 -6.45
N SER A 241 21.20 27.00 -6.07
CA SER A 241 22.13 26.00 -5.53
C SER A 241 23.09 25.45 -6.59
N GLY A 242 22.63 25.25 -7.81
CA GLY A 242 23.48 24.78 -8.91
C GLY A 242 22.72 24.22 -10.10
N LEU A 243 23.44 23.93 -11.19
CA LEU A 243 22.84 23.35 -12.39
C LEU A 243 22.35 21.91 -12.16
N GLN A 244 23.07 21.12 -11.36
CA GLN A 244 22.68 19.76 -11.03
C GLN A 244 21.41 19.75 -10.17
N GLU A 245 21.38 20.58 -9.13
CA GLU A 245 20.25 20.73 -8.21
C GLU A 245 19.01 21.20 -8.98
N TYR A 246 19.19 22.13 -9.91
CA TYR A 246 18.11 22.58 -10.78
C TYR A 246 17.58 21.47 -11.69
N ALA A 247 18.47 20.69 -12.30
CA ALA A 247 18.10 19.54 -13.13
C ALA A 247 17.36 18.46 -12.31
N LEU A 248 17.83 18.18 -11.09
CA LEU A 248 17.24 17.19 -10.18
C LEU A 248 15.80 17.57 -9.83
N VAL A 249 15.58 18.80 -9.36
CA VAL A 249 14.24 19.27 -9.01
C VAL A 249 13.33 19.38 -10.24
N TYR A 250 13.89 19.78 -11.38
CA TYR A 250 13.16 19.80 -12.65
C TYR A 250 12.70 18.41 -13.08
N VAL A 251 13.53 17.38 -12.93
CA VAL A 251 13.15 15.99 -13.23
C VAL A 251 12.03 15.54 -12.30
N LEU A 252 12.17 15.71 -10.98
CA LEU A 252 11.16 15.28 -10.01
C LEU A 252 9.77 15.85 -10.32
N PHE A 253 9.68 17.17 -10.54
CA PHE A 253 8.40 17.83 -10.86
C PHE A 253 7.99 17.71 -12.32
N GLY A 254 8.92 17.42 -13.23
CA GLY A 254 8.67 17.37 -14.68
C GLY A 254 8.20 16.02 -15.16
N SER A 255 8.61 14.94 -14.51
CA SER A 255 8.26 13.56 -14.88
C SER A 255 7.56 12.77 -13.79
N GLY A 256 7.47 13.27 -12.55
CA GLY A 256 6.82 12.55 -11.46
C GLY A 256 7.51 11.23 -11.07
N LEU A 257 8.80 11.10 -11.40
CA LEU A 257 9.60 9.94 -11.01
C LEU A 257 9.86 9.94 -9.51
N ARG A 258 9.97 8.74 -8.93
CA ARG A 258 10.31 8.55 -7.52
C ARG A 258 11.80 8.86 -7.28
N PRO A 259 12.20 9.25 -6.06
CA PRO A 259 13.60 9.56 -5.75
C PRO A 259 14.59 8.45 -6.12
N ASN A 260 14.24 7.19 -5.88
CA ASN A 260 15.05 6.04 -6.26
C ASN A 260 15.20 5.90 -7.79
N GLU A 261 14.13 6.16 -8.55
CA GLU A 261 14.16 6.16 -10.02
C GLU A 261 15.08 7.25 -10.55
N VAL A 262 14.99 8.47 -10.00
CA VAL A 262 15.85 9.59 -10.40
C VAL A 262 17.32 9.30 -10.08
N ALA A 263 17.63 8.70 -8.92
CA ALA A 263 18.99 8.34 -8.54
C ALA A 263 19.64 7.32 -9.49
N ASN A 264 18.84 6.48 -10.14
CA ASN A 264 19.32 5.41 -11.01
C ASN A 264 19.22 5.71 -12.51
N LEU A 265 18.75 6.91 -12.89
CA LEU A 265 18.69 7.31 -14.29
C LEU A 265 20.08 7.41 -14.90
N GLN A 266 20.22 6.81 -16.09
CA GLN A 266 21.40 6.90 -16.93
C GLN A 266 21.21 7.89 -18.07
N ARG A 267 22.30 8.49 -18.57
CA ARG A 267 22.28 9.44 -19.69
C ARG A 267 21.66 8.84 -20.95
N SER A 268 21.93 7.56 -21.22
CA SER A 268 21.34 6.81 -22.33
C SER A 268 19.82 6.67 -22.24
N GLN A 269 19.25 6.82 -21.04
CA GLN A 269 17.82 6.72 -20.78
C GLN A 269 17.09 8.07 -20.89
N SER A 270 17.82 9.17 -21.13
CA SER A 270 17.27 10.50 -21.44
C SER A 270 17.21 10.67 -22.95
N ILE A 271 16.03 10.43 -23.52
CA ILE A 271 15.80 10.39 -24.98
C ILE A 271 15.03 11.64 -25.36
N TYR A 272 15.58 12.51 -26.20
CA TYR A 272 14.92 13.77 -26.56
C TYR A 272 15.24 14.22 -27.98
N ASP A 273 14.26 14.91 -28.57
CA ASP A 273 14.34 15.58 -29.86
C ASP A 273 13.62 16.94 -29.78
N ASN A 274 13.24 17.53 -30.92
CA ASN A 274 12.54 18.82 -30.95
C ASN A 274 11.05 18.73 -30.53
N HIS A 275 10.49 17.53 -30.46
CA HIS A 275 9.07 17.24 -30.24
C HIS A 275 8.78 16.64 -28.86
N GLN A 276 9.74 15.94 -28.26
CA GLN A 276 9.55 15.30 -26.96
C GLN A 276 10.86 15.10 -26.19
N HIS A 277 10.70 14.85 -24.89
CA HIS A 277 11.76 14.38 -24.01
C HIS A 277 11.16 13.27 -23.13
N LEU A 278 11.67 12.06 -23.27
CA LEU A 278 11.25 10.87 -22.54
C LEU A 278 12.38 10.40 -21.64
N LEU A 279 12.01 9.95 -20.45
CA LEU A 279 12.89 9.26 -19.50
C LEU A 279 12.49 7.80 -19.44
N GLN A 280 13.43 6.90 -19.73
CA GLN A 280 13.20 5.46 -19.65
C GLN A 280 13.54 4.94 -18.26
N VAL A 281 12.54 4.42 -17.56
CA VAL A 281 12.72 3.77 -16.27
C VAL A 281 12.89 2.28 -16.50
N THR A 282 13.99 1.71 -15.98
CA THR A 282 14.31 0.28 -16.11
C THR A 282 14.25 -0.47 -14.78
N GLN A 283 13.86 0.22 -13.70
CA GLN A 283 13.70 -0.37 -12.38
C GLN A 283 12.29 -0.94 -12.25
N GLY A 284 12.17 -2.26 -12.12
CA GLY A 284 10.88 -2.95 -12.18
C GLY A 284 10.33 -3.01 -13.61
N ALA A 285 9.05 -2.69 -13.79
CA ALA A 285 8.43 -2.68 -15.11
C ALA A 285 9.03 -1.56 -15.98
N ILE A 286 9.61 -1.95 -17.13
CA ILE A 286 10.22 -1.02 -18.07
C ILE A 286 9.14 -0.12 -18.65
N ARG A 287 9.30 1.19 -18.52
CA ARG A 287 8.35 2.18 -19.01
C ARG A 287 9.02 3.49 -19.40
N GLN A 288 8.31 4.31 -20.18
CA GLN A 288 8.75 5.63 -20.58
C GLN A 288 7.85 6.69 -19.98
N VAL A 289 8.47 7.76 -19.48
CA VAL A 289 7.78 8.87 -18.80
C VAL A 289 8.17 10.18 -19.47
N PRO A 290 7.21 11.04 -19.83
CA PRO A 290 7.53 12.34 -20.42
C PRO A 290 8.19 13.26 -19.37
N LEU A 291 9.20 14.01 -19.80
CA LEU A 291 9.75 15.14 -19.06
C LEU A 291 9.07 16.42 -19.55
N ASN A 292 8.12 16.91 -18.77
CA ASN A 292 7.26 18.02 -19.15
C ASN A 292 8.02 19.35 -19.21
N GLN A 293 7.73 20.17 -20.22
CA GLN A 293 8.22 21.55 -20.29
C GLN A 293 7.45 22.49 -19.36
N TRP A 294 6.21 22.15 -19.02
CA TRP A 294 5.30 22.98 -18.25
C TRP A 294 5.00 22.33 -16.91
N ILE A 295 5.45 22.98 -15.84
CA ILE A 295 5.23 22.54 -14.46
C ILE A 295 4.45 23.65 -13.76
N MET A 296 3.24 23.35 -13.27
CA MET A 296 2.38 24.26 -12.54
C MET A 296 2.17 25.62 -13.23
N GLY A 297 1.99 25.60 -14.56
CA GLY A 297 1.75 26.78 -15.39
C GLY A 297 3.00 27.55 -15.82
N TYR A 298 4.20 27.12 -15.43
CA TYR A 298 5.46 27.76 -15.83
C TYR A 298 6.25 26.88 -16.81
N ARG A 299 6.83 27.51 -17.84
CA ARG A 299 7.66 26.83 -18.84
C ARG A 299 9.14 26.81 -18.45
N TYR A 300 9.76 25.65 -18.52
CA TYR A 300 11.15 25.38 -18.13
C TYR A 300 12.02 24.95 -19.31
N GLY A 301 12.01 25.78 -20.37
CA GLY A 301 12.81 25.57 -21.58
C GLY A 301 12.10 24.74 -22.66
N SER A 302 12.90 24.15 -23.55
CA SER A 302 12.47 23.27 -24.65
C SER A 302 12.98 21.85 -24.43
N TYR A 303 12.52 20.88 -25.24
CA TYR A 303 12.95 19.48 -25.13
C TYR A 303 14.46 19.30 -25.32
N THR A 304 15.08 20.07 -26.21
CA THR A 304 16.54 20.06 -26.45
C THR A 304 17.35 21.03 -25.58
N ARG A 305 16.66 21.92 -24.85
CA ARG A 305 17.27 22.92 -23.96
C ARG A 305 16.38 23.21 -22.75
N ASN A 306 16.48 22.34 -21.75
CA ASN A 306 15.86 22.40 -20.43
C ASN A 306 16.94 22.21 -19.33
N PRO A 307 16.61 22.35 -18.03
CA PRO A 307 17.57 22.17 -16.93
C PRO A 307 18.37 20.86 -17.00
N LEU A 308 17.72 19.73 -17.29
CA LEU A 308 18.38 18.43 -17.38
C LEU A 308 19.42 18.39 -18.52
N THR A 309 19.03 18.79 -19.72
CA THR A 309 19.96 18.81 -20.88
C THR A 309 21.13 19.78 -20.66
N GLN A 310 20.90 20.90 -19.96
CA GLN A 310 21.97 21.85 -19.62
C GLN A 310 22.96 21.25 -18.64
N TRP A 311 22.46 20.56 -17.61
CA TRP A 311 23.31 19.81 -16.67
C TRP A 311 24.14 18.75 -17.40
N ILE A 312 23.50 17.88 -18.19
CA ILE A 312 24.19 16.80 -18.92
C ILE A 312 25.29 17.37 -19.84
N LYS A 313 25.03 18.50 -20.53
CA LYS A 313 26.01 19.15 -21.40
C LYS A 313 27.23 19.71 -20.67
N THR A 314 27.12 20.01 -19.37
CA THR A 314 28.24 20.52 -18.58
C THR A 314 29.17 19.40 -18.08
N ARG A 315 28.73 18.13 -18.19
CA ARG A 315 29.50 16.96 -17.78
C ARG A 315 30.60 16.64 -18.81
N LYS A 316 31.81 16.43 -18.31
CA LYS A 316 33.00 16.11 -19.13
C LYS A 316 33.51 14.68 -18.92
N ASP A 317 32.90 13.93 -18.01
CA ASP A 317 33.24 12.55 -17.70
C ASP A 317 32.32 11.57 -18.46
N ASP A 318 32.75 10.30 -18.49
CA ASP A 318 32.08 9.20 -19.17
C ASP A 318 31.15 8.38 -18.27
N LEU A 319 30.78 8.88 -17.08
CA LEU A 319 29.92 8.13 -16.18
C LEU A 319 28.50 8.01 -16.76
N PRO A 320 27.89 6.82 -16.72
CA PRO A 320 26.55 6.60 -17.26
C PRO A 320 25.47 7.32 -16.45
N ALA A 321 25.67 7.50 -15.14
CA ALA A 321 24.68 8.14 -14.27
C ALA A 321 24.46 9.62 -14.64
N ILE A 322 23.20 10.06 -14.61
CA ILE A 322 22.83 11.47 -14.82
C ILE A 322 23.32 12.33 -13.64
N PHE A 323 23.00 11.93 -12.41
CA PHE A 323 23.31 12.67 -11.19
C PHE A 323 24.50 12.06 -10.47
N ILE A 324 25.43 12.91 -10.04
CA ILE A 324 26.61 12.47 -9.27
C ILE A 324 26.74 13.22 -7.96
N ASN A 325 27.38 12.58 -6.99
CA ASN A 325 27.75 13.21 -5.75
C ASN A 325 29.02 14.07 -5.91
N LYS A 326 29.41 14.75 -4.83
CA LYS A 326 30.57 15.67 -4.81
C LYS A 326 31.90 14.98 -5.11
N VAL A 327 31.98 13.65 -4.96
CA VAL A 327 33.19 12.85 -5.21
C VAL A 327 33.17 12.27 -6.64
N GLY A 328 32.17 12.60 -7.45
CA GLY A 328 32.06 12.14 -8.84
C GLY A 328 31.57 10.70 -8.99
N ARG A 329 30.85 10.14 -8.02
CA ARG A 329 30.18 8.83 -8.13
C ARG A 329 28.68 9.00 -8.37
N PRO A 330 27.97 7.99 -8.93
CA PRO A 330 26.52 8.02 -9.03
C PRO A 330 25.87 8.40 -7.70
N MET A 331 24.93 9.33 -7.73
CA MET A 331 24.25 9.81 -6.53
C MET A 331 23.27 8.75 -6.02
N SER A 332 23.32 8.42 -4.73
CA SER A 332 22.33 7.52 -4.11
C SER A 332 21.00 8.21 -3.83
N GLU A 333 19.94 7.45 -3.57
CA GLU A 333 18.65 8.02 -3.13
C GLU A 333 18.81 8.84 -1.84
N VAL A 334 19.60 8.36 -0.89
CA VAL A 334 19.85 9.05 0.39
C VAL A 334 20.53 10.39 0.14
N GLU A 335 21.55 10.44 -0.72
CA GLU A 335 22.22 11.69 -1.10
C GLU A 335 21.28 12.65 -1.82
N LEU A 336 20.40 12.14 -2.68
CA LEU A 336 19.38 12.92 -3.39
C LEU A 336 18.40 13.55 -2.39
N ARG A 337 17.92 12.79 -1.40
CA ARG A 337 17.06 13.27 -0.31
C ARG A 337 17.74 14.35 0.54
N LEU A 338 19.03 14.18 0.85
CA LEU A 338 19.82 15.19 1.55
C LEU A 338 19.93 16.48 0.72
N ARG A 339 20.20 16.38 -0.60
CA ARG A 339 20.21 17.54 -1.50
C ARG A 339 18.86 18.23 -1.55
N TRP A 340 17.76 17.48 -1.58
CA TRP A 340 16.43 18.05 -1.50
C TRP A 340 16.24 18.87 -0.22
N GLN A 341 16.59 18.30 0.94
CA GLN A 341 16.50 18.99 2.24
C GLN A 341 17.32 20.29 2.27
N GLU A 342 18.53 20.29 1.70
CA GLU A 342 19.36 21.49 1.55
C GLU A 342 18.66 22.55 0.67
N ILE A 343 18.05 22.15 -0.45
CA ILE A 343 17.37 23.05 -1.39
C ILE A 343 16.14 23.69 -0.77
N VAL A 344 15.36 22.92 0.00
CA VAL A 344 14.11 23.41 0.62
C VAL A 344 14.33 24.00 2.01
N ALA A 345 15.59 24.13 2.45
CA ALA A 345 15.92 24.75 3.73
C ALA A 345 15.35 26.17 3.81
N GLY A 346 14.54 26.44 4.84
CA GLY A 346 13.85 27.73 5.01
C GLY A 346 12.58 27.92 4.18
N ILE A 347 12.14 26.89 3.44
CA ILE A 347 10.85 26.85 2.76
C ILE A 347 9.88 26.03 3.62
N ALA A 348 8.69 26.56 3.88
CA ALA A 348 7.63 25.86 4.60
C ALA A 348 6.39 25.67 3.73
N THR A 349 5.70 24.55 3.89
CA THR A 349 4.37 24.30 3.34
C THR A 349 3.33 25.15 4.09
N PRO A 350 2.10 25.29 3.57
CA PRO A 350 1.02 25.98 4.28
C PRO A 350 0.72 25.41 5.68
N SER A 351 1.06 24.14 5.91
CA SER A 351 0.95 23.46 7.20
C SER A 351 2.17 23.66 8.12
N GLY A 352 3.14 24.48 7.74
CA GLY A 352 4.31 24.85 8.56
C GLY A 352 5.47 23.85 8.52
N ASN A 353 5.34 22.75 7.77
CA ASN A 353 6.36 21.71 7.66
C ASN A 353 7.28 21.94 6.44
N PRO A 354 8.53 21.45 6.44
CA PRO A 354 9.36 21.49 5.24
C PRO A 354 8.74 20.63 4.12
N PRO A 355 8.84 21.04 2.83
CA PRO A 355 8.39 20.22 1.72
C PRO A 355 9.10 18.87 1.68
N ALA A 356 8.35 17.77 1.64
CA ALA A 356 8.88 16.43 1.43
C ALA A 356 9.08 16.16 -0.08
N ILE A 357 10.07 15.34 -0.40
CA ILE A 357 10.44 15.06 -1.81
C ILE A 357 9.36 14.27 -2.55
N GLU A 358 8.63 13.40 -1.85
CA GLU A 358 7.49 12.64 -2.36
C GLU A 358 6.40 13.56 -2.92
N GLN A 359 6.27 14.77 -2.36
CA GLN A 359 5.27 15.72 -2.80
C GLN A 359 5.52 16.20 -4.24
N ALA A 360 6.74 16.05 -4.79
CA ALA A 360 7.00 16.33 -6.19
C ALA A 360 6.25 15.38 -7.14
N GLN A 361 6.35 14.07 -6.89
CA GLN A 361 5.56 13.06 -7.61
C GLN A 361 4.06 13.30 -7.39
N GLN A 362 3.67 13.57 -6.13
CA GLN A 362 2.26 13.78 -5.83
C GLN A 362 1.67 14.97 -6.61
N THR A 363 2.42 16.07 -6.65
CA THR A 363 2.06 17.26 -7.40
C THR A 363 1.94 16.98 -8.89
N TRP A 364 2.88 16.23 -9.46
CA TRP A 364 2.85 15.87 -10.88
C TRP A 364 1.66 14.98 -11.23
N CYS A 365 1.36 13.94 -10.43
CA CYS A 365 0.21 13.06 -10.66
C CYS A 365 -1.12 13.82 -10.62
N VAL A 366 -1.30 14.70 -9.62
CA VAL A 366 -2.50 15.55 -9.52
C VAL A 366 -2.60 16.49 -10.72
N GLU A 367 -1.49 17.11 -11.14
CA GLU A 367 -1.46 18.00 -12.30
C GLU A 367 -1.80 17.28 -13.60
N MET A 368 -1.30 16.06 -13.83
CA MET A 368 -1.62 15.30 -15.03
C MET A 368 -3.11 14.93 -15.09
N LEU A 369 -3.70 14.52 -13.97
CA LEU A 369 -5.15 14.25 -13.86
C LEU A 369 -5.99 15.49 -14.14
N MET A 370 -5.59 16.64 -13.60
CA MET A 370 -6.26 17.91 -13.90
C MET A 370 -6.14 18.33 -15.38
N ARG A 371 -5.06 17.93 -16.05
CA ARG A 371 -4.87 18.13 -17.50
C ARG A 371 -5.57 17.09 -18.38
N GLY A 372 -6.33 16.17 -17.78
CA GLY A 372 -7.20 15.24 -18.50
C GLY A 372 -6.58 13.90 -18.84
N ILE A 373 -5.43 13.53 -18.26
CA ILE A 373 -4.97 12.14 -18.37
C ILE A 373 -5.98 11.23 -17.66
N ASN A 374 -6.33 10.11 -18.28
CA ASN A 374 -7.16 9.12 -17.62
C ASN A 374 -6.32 8.24 -16.66
N LEU A 375 -7.01 7.55 -15.75
CA LEU A 375 -6.38 6.73 -14.71
C LEU A 375 -5.50 5.61 -15.28
N GLU A 376 -5.91 5.01 -16.40
CA GLU A 376 -5.21 3.91 -17.05
C GLU A 376 -3.90 4.37 -17.69
N ALA A 377 -3.92 5.47 -18.43
CA ALA A 377 -2.72 6.07 -19.00
C ALA A 377 -1.75 6.53 -17.90
N LEU A 378 -2.27 7.07 -16.79
CA LEU A 378 -1.44 7.45 -15.65
C LEU A 378 -0.80 6.22 -14.97
N SER A 379 -1.55 5.12 -14.82
CA SER A 379 -1.03 3.85 -14.32
C SER A 379 0.15 3.34 -15.16
N ILE A 380 0.02 3.37 -16.50
CA ILE A 380 1.09 2.93 -17.42
C ILE A 380 2.37 3.76 -17.24
N ILE A 381 2.28 5.09 -17.19
CA ILE A 381 3.46 5.95 -17.10
C ILE A 381 4.05 6.03 -15.68
N THR A 382 3.23 5.84 -14.64
CA THR A 382 3.73 5.85 -13.25
C THR A 382 4.19 4.48 -12.77
N GLY A 383 3.73 3.38 -13.40
CA GLY A 383 3.92 2.02 -12.87
C GLY A 383 3.15 1.76 -11.58
N CYS A 384 2.17 2.61 -11.24
CA CYS A 384 1.32 2.45 -10.07
C CYS A 384 0.02 1.76 -10.44
N ASP A 385 -0.50 0.91 -9.54
CA ASP A 385 -1.80 0.26 -9.72
C ASP A 385 -2.95 1.23 -9.47
N ARG A 386 -4.15 0.88 -9.96
CA ARG A 386 -5.35 1.73 -9.86
C ARG A 386 -5.69 2.11 -8.42
N GLU A 387 -5.50 1.19 -7.47
CA GLU A 387 -5.75 1.47 -6.04
C GLU A 387 -4.80 2.51 -5.48
N GLN A 388 -3.52 2.45 -5.86
CA GLN A 388 -2.50 3.43 -5.46
C GLN A 388 -2.79 4.82 -6.05
N LEU A 389 -3.44 4.87 -7.22
CA LEU A 389 -3.76 6.11 -7.90
C LEU A 389 -5.09 6.76 -7.44
N GLN A 390 -5.98 6.04 -6.77
CA GLN A 390 -7.27 6.57 -6.33
C GLN A 390 -7.18 7.82 -5.43
N PRO A 391 -6.25 7.91 -4.46
CA PRO A 391 -6.09 9.12 -3.66
C PRO A 391 -5.76 10.37 -4.51
N TYR A 392 -5.02 10.21 -5.61
CA TYR A 392 -4.69 11.29 -6.55
C TYR A 392 -5.90 11.75 -7.35
N VAL A 393 -6.76 10.82 -7.77
CA VAL A 393 -8.04 11.12 -8.45
C VAL A 393 -8.95 11.94 -7.54
N ARG A 394 -9.11 11.51 -6.29
CA ARG A 394 -9.90 12.27 -5.31
C ARG A 394 -9.34 13.68 -5.13
N ARG A 395 -8.01 13.81 -5.00
CA ARG A 395 -7.36 15.10 -4.82
C ARG A 395 -7.49 16.02 -6.04
N SER A 396 -7.36 15.50 -7.26
CA SER A 396 -7.53 16.29 -8.48
C SER A 396 -8.97 16.78 -8.64
N GLN A 397 -9.97 15.93 -8.35
CA GLN A 397 -11.39 16.31 -8.33
C GLN A 397 -11.68 17.42 -7.33
N GLN A 398 -11.11 17.35 -6.12
CA GLN A 398 -11.22 18.44 -5.13
C GLN A 398 -10.68 19.77 -5.68
N LYS A 399 -9.52 19.76 -6.34
CA LYS A 399 -8.95 20.97 -6.95
C LYS A 399 -9.82 21.51 -8.08
N VAL A 400 -10.33 20.65 -8.95
CA VAL A 400 -11.24 21.07 -10.03
C VAL A 400 -12.52 21.69 -9.44
N ALA A 401 -13.09 21.11 -8.39
CA ALA A 401 -14.25 21.67 -7.69
C ALA A 401 -13.95 23.05 -7.07
N LEU A 402 -12.78 23.22 -6.44
CA LEU A 402 -12.34 24.52 -5.91
C LEU A 402 -12.15 25.56 -7.02
N GLU A 403 -11.54 25.19 -8.15
CA GLU A 403 -11.40 26.09 -9.29
C GLU A 403 -12.76 26.50 -9.87
N GLN A 404 -13.71 25.57 -9.94
CA GLN A 404 -15.09 25.86 -10.36
C GLN A 404 -15.78 26.82 -9.39
N ALA A 405 -15.67 26.61 -8.07
CA ALA A 405 -16.23 27.50 -7.06
C ALA A 405 -15.63 28.92 -7.15
N ILE A 406 -14.31 29.04 -7.30
CA ILE A 406 -13.63 30.34 -7.47
C ILE A 406 -14.08 31.04 -8.75
N ARG A 407 -14.33 30.29 -9.84
CA ARG A 407 -14.85 30.87 -11.09
C ARG A 407 -16.25 31.45 -10.93
N LEU A 408 -17.09 30.85 -10.10
CA LEU A 408 -18.45 31.34 -9.82
C LEU A 408 -18.46 32.62 -8.96
N ASP A 409 -17.48 32.77 -8.07
CA ASP A 409 -17.32 33.98 -7.23
C ASP A 409 -16.84 35.20 -8.05
N ARG A 410 -16.16 34.97 -9.18
CA ARG A 410 -15.82 36.05 -10.11
C ARG A 410 -17.10 36.54 -10.79
N HIS A 411 -17.59 37.72 -10.39
CA HIS A 411 -18.67 38.45 -11.04
C HIS A 411 -18.55 38.35 -12.58
N PRO A 412 -19.63 38.05 -13.33
CA PRO A 412 -19.59 38.15 -14.78
C PRO A 412 -19.20 39.60 -15.10
N VAL A 413 -18.05 39.77 -15.76
CA VAL A 413 -17.71 41.06 -16.36
C VAL A 413 -18.88 41.37 -17.29
N SER A 414 -19.67 42.35 -16.89
CA SER A 414 -20.74 42.88 -17.69
C SER A 414 -20.09 43.39 -18.97
N LYS A 415 -20.34 42.68 -20.08
CA LYS A 415 -20.39 43.34 -21.39
C LYS A 415 -21.53 44.35 -21.28
N ILE A 416 -21.22 45.54 -20.79
CA ILE A 416 -22.04 46.71 -21.04
C ILE A 416 -21.71 47.11 -22.47
N ASP A 417 -22.62 46.77 -23.37
CA ASP A 417 -22.81 47.48 -24.61
C ASP A 417 -22.76 48.99 -24.34
N SER A 418 -21.84 49.69 -24.98
CA SER A 418 -22.02 51.13 -25.25
C SER A 418 -22.54 51.24 -26.68
N PRO A 419 -23.78 51.72 -26.90
CA PRO A 419 -24.22 52.20 -28.19
C PRO A 419 -23.78 53.66 -28.37
N GLY A 420 -23.19 53.98 -29.52
CA GLY A 420 -23.06 55.36 -30.02
C GLY A 420 -21.71 56.04 -29.80
N GLY A 421 -21.06 56.38 -30.92
CA GLY A 421 -19.83 57.15 -31.04
C GLY A 421 -19.29 57.06 -32.46
#